data_AF-A0A494YWX1-F1
#
_entry.id   AF-A0A494YWX1-F1
#
_cell.length_a   1.000
_cell.length_b   1.000
_cell.length_c   1.000
_cell.angle_alpha   90.00
_cell.angle_beta   90.00
_cell.angle_gamma   90.00
#
_symmetry.space_group_name_H-M   'P 1'
#
loop_
_entity.id
_entity.type
_entity.pdbx_description
1 polymer ?
#
loop_
_entity_poly.entity_id
_entity_poly.type
_entity_poly.pdbx_seq_one_letter_code
_entity_poly.pdbx_strand_id
1 'polypeptide(L)'
;MKSNNKYQTQSHTKTPLSQRRLKTKPVLTLLAILFAGNIFWFVLWLWPNDKDNGGDEIVATVDDQKITKQQWMAEMETRYGKETLQSLVNESVMEKAAEEYKIKVSDEEVDLEIALIRTAQDTTDTTTQQLTEKQLRQKVRSQLILEKVLTKDIIIDPEEIVKYYEENQSLYNIPTTYKTSIIIVESKEDANSVLKELKDGSDFSVLARERSLDTTSASLGGGIGYITTEQENIDKSIQSAVQKLKENEISDAFVMNDGRYGIVKVEEINEGKSFTYEDVKGHIQRALSMEQLPASITPEAFWKEFNASWFYGEAS
;
A
#
# COMPACT_ATOMS: atom_id res chain seq x y z
N MET A 1 48.22 -47.51 -56.99
CA MET A 1 47.70 -46.32 -57.69
C MET A 1 46.44 -46.69 -58.47
N LYS A 2 45.36 -45.93 -58.23
CA LYS A 2 44.17 -45.64 -59.07
C LYS A 2 43.22 -46.77 -59.51
N SER A 3 42.10 -46.83 -58.78
CA SER A 3 40.68 -46.70 -59.18
C SER A 3 40.24 -47.08 -60.61
N ASN A 4 39.26 -47.99 -60.74
CA ASN A 4 37.88 -47.62 -61.15
C ASN A 4 36.91 -48.83 -61.24
N ASN A 5 35.73 -48.61 -60.66
CA ASN A 5 34.37 -48.96 -61.15
C ASN A 5 33.91 -50.44 -61.23
N LYS A 6 32.84 -50.78 -60.49
CA LYS A 6 31.59 -51.40 -61.02
C LYS A 6 30.56 -51.73 -59.91
N TYR A 7 29.31 -51.48 -60.28
CA TYR A 7 28.02 -51.79 -59.65
C TYR A 7 27.91 -53.14 -58.92
N GLN A 8 27.24 -53.15 -57.76
CA GLN A 8 26.46 -54.29 -57.30
C GLN A 8 25.13 -53.86 -56.64
N THR A 9 24.08 -54.48 -57.17
CA THR A 9 22.67 -54.52 -56.78
C THR A 9 22.45 -55.16 -55.40
N GLN A 10 21.55 -54.61 -54.58
CA GLN A 10 20.88 -55.38 -53.53
C GLN A 10 19.36 -55.38 -53.78
N SER A 11 18.84 -56.56 -54.09
CA SER A 11 17.42 -56.87 -54.20
C SER A 11 16.85 -57.22 -52.83
N HIS A 12 15.82 -56.49 -52.40
CA HIS A 12 15.03 -56.79 -51.20
C HIS A 12 14.21 -58.08 -51.39
N THR A 13 14.47 -59.09 -50.56
CA THR A 13 13.59 -60.24 -50.35
C THR A 13 12.41 -59.83 -49.48
N LYS A 14 11.20 -59.85 -50.05
CA LYS A 14 9.93 -59.67 -49.35
C LYS A 14 9.48 -61.01 -48.72
N THR A 15 9.29 -61.04 -47.41
CA THR A 15 8.59 -62.11 -46.70
C THR A 15 7.09 -61.75 -46.61
N PRO A 16 6.15 -62.69 -46.85
CA PRO A 16 4.73 -62.35 -46.99
C PRO A 16 4.02 -62.17 -45.63
N LEU A 17 3.11 -61.19 -45.56
CA LEU A 17 2.22 -60.96 -44.43
C LEU A 17 1.08 -61.99 -44.43
N SER A 18 1.05 -62.86 -43.42
CA SER A 18 -0.11 -63.71 -43.14
C SER A 18 -1.32 -62.85 -42.76
N GLN A 19 -2.39 -62.92 -43.55
CA GLN A 19 -3.66 -62.24 -43.27
C GLN A 19 -4.35 -62.88 -42.04
N ARG A 20 -4.17 -62.28 -40.86
CA ARG A 20 -5.03 -62.57 -39.71
C ARG A 20 -6.35 -61.81 -39.89
N ARG A 21 -7.39 -62.51 -40.36
CA ARG A 21 -8.77 -61.97 -40.37
C ARG A 21 -9.20 -61.73 -38.92
N LEU A 22 -9.30 -60.46 -38.53
CA LEU A 22 -9.89 -60.08 -37.25
C LEU A 22 -11.34 -60.55 -37.23
N LYS A 23 -11.76 -61.25 -36.17
CA LYS A 23 -13.17 -61.60 -35.96
C LYS A 23 -13.94 -60.28 -35.82
N THR A 24 -14.89 -60.02 -36.71
CA THR A 24 -15.60 -58.74 -36.82
C THR A 24 -16.41 -58.39 -35.58
N LYS A 25 -16.93 -59.40 -34.86
CA LYS A 25 -17.71 -59.21 -33.62
C LYS A 25 -16.91 -58.58 -32.46
N PRO A 26 -15.73 -59.10 -32.04
CA PRO A 26 -14.94 -58.48 -30.99
C PRO A 26 -14.34 -57.12 -31.39
N VAL A 27 -14.08 -56.88 -32.67
CA VAL A 27 -13.62 -55.57 -33.16
C VAL A 27 -14.73 -54.52 -33.10
N LEU A 28 -15.98 -54.88 -33.47
CA LEU A 28 -17.12 -53.98 -33.35
C LEU A 28 -17.41 -53.59 -31.90
N THR A 29 -17.30 -54.53 -30.95
CA THR A 29 -17.46 -54.23 -29.52
C THR A 29 -16.36 -53.31 -29.00
N LEU A 30 -15.12 -53.48 -29.48
CA LEU A 30 -14.01 -52.63 -29.06
C LEU A 30 -14.14 -51.21 -29.64
N LEU A 31 -14.61 -51.08 -30.88
CA LEU A 31 -14.96 -49.80 -31.52
C LEU A 31 -16.13 -49.11 -30.80
N ALA A 32 -17.16 -49.86 -30.42
CA ALA A 32 -18.30 -49.33 -29.68
C ALA A 32 -17.89 -48.82 -28.29
N ILE A 33 -17.00 -49.53 -27.59
CA ILE A 33 -16.43 -49.09 -26.31
C ILE A 33 -15.55 -47.85 -26.48
N LEU A 34 -14.72 -47.79 -27.52
CA LEU A 34 -13.92 -46.61 -27.84
C LEU A 34 -14.78 -45.40 -28.18
N PHE A 35 -15.85 -45.60 -28.95
CA PHE A 35 -16.79 -44.55 -29.31
C PHE A 35 -17.61 -44.08 -28.11
N ALA A 36 -18.07 -45.01 -27.26
CA ALA A 36 -18.73 -44.68 -26.00
C ALA A 36 -17.80 -43.96 -25.02
N GLY A 37 -16.52 -44.35 -24.95
CA GLY A 37 -15.51 -43.66 -24.16
C GLY A 37 -15.20 -42.26 -24.69
N ASN A 38 -15.16 -42.08 -26.01
CA ASN A 38 -14.99 -40.76 -26.64
C ASN A 38 -16.22 -39.87 -26.43
N ILE A 39 -17.43 -40.41 -26.55
CA ILE A 39 -18.67 -39.71 -26.24
C ILE A 39 -18.72 -39.38 -24.75
N PHE A 40 -18.33 -40.30 -23.87
CA PHE A 40 -18.29 -40.05 -22.43
C PHE A 40 -17.29 -38.96 -22.06
N TRP A 41 -16.11 -38.93 -22.70
CA TRP A 41 -15.14 -37.85 -22.54
C TRP A 41 -15.65 -36.52 -23.11
N PHE A 42 -16.33 -36.54 -24.26
CA PHE A 42 -16.96 -35.36 -24.88
C PHE A 42 -18.16 -34.83 -24.08
N VAL A 43 -18.94 -35.72 -23.46
CA VAL A 43 -20.06 -35.37 -22.57
C VAL A 43 -19.54 -34.88 -21.22
N LEU A 44 -18.44 -35.42 -20.69
CA LEU A 44 -17.72 -34.87 -19.53
C LEU A 44 -17.10 -33.49 -19.83
N TRP A 45 -16.75 -33.22 -21.10
CA TRP A 45 -16.32 -31.89 -21.55
C TRP A 45 -17.48 -30.91 -21.75
N LEU A 46 -18.69 -31.41 -22.09
CA LEU A 46 -19.92 -30.62 -22.21
C LEU A 46 -20.70 -30.46 -20.88
N TRP A 47 -20.35 -31.22 -19.85
CA TRP A 47 -20.87 -30.98 -18.50
C TRP A 47 -20.19 -29.73 -17.96
N PRO A 48 -20.94 -28.72 -17.48
CA PRO A 48 -20.33 -27.58 -16.83
C PRO A 48 -19.57 -28.12 -15.61
N ASN A 49 -18.24 -28.12 -15.71
CA ASN A 49 -17.40 -28.14 -14.54
C ASN A 49 -17.75 -26.81 -13.85
N ASP A 50 -18.56 -26.87 -12.80
CA ASP A 50 -18.68 -25.79 -11.80
C ASP A 50 -17.36 -25.68 -11.02
N LYS A 51 -16.25 -25.57 -11.76
CA LYS A 51 -15.03 -24.96 -11.29
C LYS A 51 -15.25 -23.47 -11.46
N ASP A 52 -16.00 -22.92 -10.52
CA ASP A 52 -15.90 -21.56 -10.00
C ASP A 52 -15.19 -20.59 -10.98
N ASN A 53 -15.85 -20.33 -12.11
CA ASN A 53 -15.45 -19.23 -12.97
C ASN A 53 -15.90 -17.99 -12.20
N GLY A 54 -14.97 -17.35 -11.49
CA GLY A 54 -15.26 -16.15 -10.67
C GLY A 54 -15.89 -14.97 -11.43
N GLY A 55 -16.30 -15.12 -12.69
CA GLY A 55 -17.14 -14.19 -13.43
C GLY A 55 -18.64 -14.29 -13.10
N ASP A 56 -19.13 -15.45 -12.68
CA ASP A 56 -20.54 -15.65 -12.27
C ASP A 56 -20.74 -15.47 -10.75
N GLU A 57 -19.66 -15.21 -10.01
CA GLU A 57 -19.72 -14.91 -8.58
C GLU A 57 -20.60 -13.66 -8.35
N ILE A 58 -21.74 -13.85 -7.66
CA ILE A 58 -22.66 -12.75 -7.34
C ILE A 58 -22.08 -11.96 -6.19
N VAL A 59 -21.74 -10.69 -6.42
CA VAL A 59 -21.17 -9.79 -5.41
C VAL A 59 -22.22 -8.90 -4.74
N ALA A 60 -23.36 -8.68 -5.40
CA ALA A 60 -24.50 -7.98 -4.82
C ALA A 60 -25.82 -8.35 -5.53
N THR A 61 -26.94 -8.11 -4.86
CA THR A 61 -28.29 -8.29 -5.40
C THR A 61 -29.18 -7.11 -5.02
N VAL A 62 -29.98 -6.60 -5.97
CA VAL A 62 -31.02 -5.60 -5.75
C VAL A 62 -32.33 -6.18 -6.30
N ASP A 63 -33.26 -6.52 -5.41
CA ASP A 63 -34.43 -7.36 -5.73
C ASP A 63 -34.01 -8.63 -6.49
N ASP A 64 -34.47 -8.81 -7.73
CA ASP A 64 -34.12 -9.94 -8.60
C ASP A 64 -32.89 -9.68 -9.49
N GLN A 65 -32.32 -8.47 -9.47
CA GLN A 65 -31.14 -8.14 -10.26
C GLN A 65 -29.86 -8.53 -9.53
N LYS A 66 -29.04 -9.37 -10.18
CA LYS A 66 -27.75 -9.82 -9.69
C LYS A 66 -26.64 -8.98 -10.32
N ILE A 67 -25.71 -8.51 -9.50
CA ILE A 67 -24.46 -7.88 -9.93
C ILE A 67 -23.36 -8.92 -9.78
N THR A 68 -22.74 -9.29 -10.91
CA THR A 68 -21.66 -10.27 -10.90
C THR A 68 -20.31 -9.60 -10.69
N LYS A 69 -19.35 -10.35 -10.16
CA LYS A 69 -17.95 -9.91 -10.01
C LYS A 69 -17.36 -9.49 -11.36
N GLN A 70 -17.69 -10.20 -12.44
CA GLN A 70 -17.24 -9.80 -13.78
C GLN A 70 -17.76 -8.42 -14.17
N GLN A 71 -19.04 -8.14 -13.95
CA GLN A 71 -19.63 -6.83 -14.24
C GLN A 71 -18.97 -5.74 -13.41
N TRP A 72 -18.78 -5.99 -12.11
CA TRP A 72 -18.09 -5.04 -11.24
C TRP A 72 -16.64 -4.79 -11.67
N MET A 73 -15.86 -5.84 -11.94
CA MET A 73 -14.46 -5.72 -12.36
C MET A 73 -14.33 -5.04 -13.73
N ALA A 74 -15.20 -5.35 -14.69
CA ALA A 74 -15.21 -4.69 -16.00
C ALA A 74 -15.52 -3.19 -15.90
N GLU A 75 -16.45 -2.82 -15.03
CA GLU A 75 -16.76 -1.41 -14.76
C GLU A 75 -15.60 -0.70 -14.04
N MET A 76 -14.93 -1.37 -13.11
CA MET A 76 -13.72 -0.86 -12.44
C MET A 76 -12.56 -0.66 -13.43
N GLU A 77 -12.31 -1.62 -14.32
CA GLU A 77 -11.32 -1.50 -15.38
C GLU A 77 -11.66 -0.35 -16.34
N THR A 78 -12.94 -0.18 -16.68
CA THR A 78 -13.39 0.91 -17.55
C THR A 78 -13.17 2.29 -16.90
N ARG A 79 -13.42 2.41 -15.60
CA ARG A 79 -13.33 3.69 -14.87
C ARG A 79 -11.92 4.05 -14.41
N TYR A 80 -11.12 3.07 -14.00
CA TYR A 80 -9.85 3.27 -13.31
C TYR A 80 -8.71 2.41 -13.85
N GLY A 81 -8.98 1.51 -14.81
CA GLY A 81 -8.00 0.53 -15.28
C GLY A 81 -6.80 1.17 -15.97
N LYS A 82 -7.02 2.25 -16.72
CA LYS A 82 -5.94 2.97 -17.41
C LYS A 82 -4.98 3.63 -16.43
N GLU A 83 -5.51 4.41 -15.50
CA GLU A 83 -4.72 5.12 -14.49
C GLU A 83 -4.02 4.14 -13.55
N THR A 84 -4.71 3.08 -13.16
CA THR A 84 -4.13 2.01 -12.32
C THR A 84 -2.99 1.32 -13.04
N LEU A 85 -3.17 0.91 -14.30
CA LEU A 85 -2.11 0.27 -15.08
C LEU A 85 -0.93 1.22 -15.32
N GLN A 86 -1.21 2.49 -15.63
CA GLN A 86 -0.17 3.51 -15.79
C GLN A 86 0.66 3.65 -14.51
N SER A 87 0.03 3.72 -13.34
CA SER A 87 0.73 3.78 -12.05
C SER A 87 1.61 2.56 -11.81
N LEU A 88 1.11 1.35 -12.13
CA LEU A 88 1.88 0.10 -11.96
C LEU A 88 3.08 0.03 -12.91
N VAL A 89 2.91 0.47 -14.15
CA VAL A 89 4.01 0.54 -15.12
C VAL A 89 5.03 1.58 -14.67
N ASN A 90 4.59 2.76 -14.24
CA ASN A 90 5.47 3.79 -13.69
C ASN A 90 6.30 3.27 -12.52
N GLU A 91 5.66 2.64 -11.52
CA GLU A 91 6.36 2.06 -10.38
C GLU A 91 7.41 1.03 -10.83
N SER A 92 7.03 0.09 -11.71
CA SER A 92 7.95 -0.93 -12.20
C SER A 92 9.13 -0.36 -13.01
N VAL A 93 8.88 0.66 -13.84
CA VAL A 93 9.94 1.35 -14.60
C VAL A 93 10.89 2.09 -13.66
N MET A 94 10.37 2.77 -12.64
CA MET A 94 11.22 3.46 -11.65
C MET A 94 12.05 2.48 -10.82
N GLU A 95 11.50 1.33 -10.43
CA GLU A 95 12.27 0.27 -9.78
C GLU A 95 13.41 -0.24 -10.67
N LYS A 96 13.13 -0.48 -11.96
CA LYS A 96 14.16 -0.90 -12.94
C LYS A 96 15.22 0.17 -13.16
N ALA A 97 14.80 1.43 -13.21
CA ALA A 97 15.72 2.57 -13.32
C ALA A 97 16.63 2.69 -12.09
N ALA A 98 16.08 2.51 -10.89
CA ALA A 98 16.88 2.51 -9.68
C ALA A 98 17.90 1.37 -9.65
N GLU A 99 17.53 0.16 -10.10
CA GLU A 99 18.47 -0.96 -10.25
C GLU A 99 19.62 -0.61 -11.22
N GLU A 100 19.29 -0.11 -12.42
CA GLU A 100 20.26 0.22 -13.47
C GLU A 100 21.21 1.35 -13.03
N TYR A 101 20.65 2.41 -12.44
CA TYR A 101 21.41 3.55 -11.93
C TYR A 101 22.06 3.30 -10.57
N LYS A 102 21.88 2.10 -10.00
CA LYS A 102 22.40 1.69 -8.69
C LYS A 102 21.95 2.61 -7.56
N ILE A 103 20.77 3.20 -7.70
CA ILE A 103 20.10 4.00 -6.68
C ILE A 103 19.61 3.04 -5.59
N LYS A 104 20.05 3.31 -4.36
CA LYS A 104 19.62 2.56 -3.18
C LYS A 104 18.82 3.48 -2.27
N VAL A 105 17.80 2.90 -1.64
CA VAL A 105 17.06 3.51 -0.54
C VAL A 105 17.37 2.70 0.71
N SER A 106 18.03 3.33 1.66
CA SER A 106 18.36 2.74 2.95
C SER A 106 17.14 2.73 3.88
N ASP A 107 17.17 1.91 4.93
CA ASP A 107 16.09 1.90 5.92
C ASP A 107 16.08 3.18 6.76
N GLU A 108 17.24 3.78 6.98
CA GLU A 108 17.39 5.05 7.68
C GLU A 108 16.74 6.22 6.93
N GLU A 109 16.82 6.23 5.59
CA GLU A 109 16.10 7.21 4.77
C GLU A 109 14.59 7.03 4.87
N VAL A 110 14.10 5.78 4.87
CA VAL A 110 12.67 5.51 5.04
C VAL A 110 12.21 5.95 6.44
N ASP A 111 12.99 5.68 7.47
CA ASP A 111 12.69 6.09 8.85
C ASP A 111 12.64 7.62 8.99
N LEU A 112 13.59 8.32 8.36
CA LEU A 112 13.62 9.77 8.33
C LEU A 112 12.35 10.34 7.67
N GLU A 113 12.00 9.88 6.46
CA GLU A 113 10.80 10.38 5.78
C GLU A 113 9.52 10.09 6.54
N ILE A 114 9.38 8.90 7.12
CA ILE A 114 8.21 8.56 7.93
C ILE A 114 8.10 9.51 9.14
N ALA A 115 9.22 9.80 9.80
CA ALA A 115 9.23 10.73 10.93
C ALA A 115 8.79 12.13 10.49
N LEU A 116 9.32 12.65 9.38
CA LEU A 116 8.95 13.95 8.83
C LEU A 116 7.46 14.00 8.43
N ILE A 117 6.95 12.97 7.74
CA ILE A 117 5.53 12.86 7.36
C ILE A 117 4.62 12.89 8.58
N ARG A 118 4.94 12.12 9.62
CA ARG A 118 4.15 12.06 10.87
C ARG A 118 4.10 13.42 11.59
N THR A 119 5.14 14.22 11.44
CA THR A 119 5.23 15.55 12.07
C THR A 119 4.49 16.61 11.26
N ALA A 120 4.54 16.52 9.93
CA ALA A 120 3.90 17.48 9.03
C ALA A 120 2.38 17.28 8.90
N GLN A 121 1.86 16.09 9.20
CA GLN A 121 0.43 15.83 9.10
C GLN A 121 -0.35 16.47 10.26
N ASP A 122 -1.14 17.49 9.91
CA ASP A 122 -2.33 17.86 10.65
C ASP A 122 -3.31 16.67 10.69
N THR A 123 -4.00 16.50 11.82
CA THR A 123 -4.84 15.35 12.19
C THR A 123 -6.04 15.06 11.26
N THR A 124 -6.18 15.81 10.16
CA THR A 124 -7.26 15.71 9.17
C THR A 124 -6.99 14.75 8.02
N ASP A 125 -5.75 14.36 7.73
CA ASP A 125 -5.46 13.40 6.65
C ASP A 125 -5.49 11.95 7.15
N THR A 126 -6.67 11.33 7.01
CA THR A 126 -6.95 9.95 7.46
C THR A 126 -6.36 8.88 6.55
N THR A 127 -5.80 9.26 5.39
CA THR A 127 -5.37 8.33 4.34
C THR A 127 -4.11 7.54 4.74
N THR A 128 -3.23 8.14 5.54
CA THR A 128 -2.01 7.51 6.06
C THR A 128 -2.25 6.71 7.33
N GLN A 129 -3.26 7.09 8.13
CA GLN A 129 -3.59 6.42 9.40
C GLN A 129 -4.17 5.01 9.20
N GLN A 130 -4.71 4.70 8.01
CA GLN A 130 -5.28 3.39 7.68
C GLN A 130 -4.22 2.37 7.20
N LEU A 131 -2.99 2.80 6.93
CA LEU A 131 -1.93 1.92 6.46
C LEU A 131 -1.28 1.19 7.64
N THR A 132 -1.01 -0.09 7.48
CA THR A 132 -0.08 -0.80 8.37
C THR A 132 1.32 -0.21 8.24
N GLU A 133 2.14 -0.32 9.29
CA GLU A 133 3.54 0.13 9.27
C GLU A 133 4.30 -0.40 8.05
N LYS A 134 4.09 -1.68 7.71
CA LYS A 134 4.71 -2.31 6.53
C LYS A 134 4.29 -1.62 5.22
N GLN A 135 3.01 -1.31 5.07
CA GLN A 135 2.49 -0.63 3.87
C GLN A 135 3.01 0.80 3.78
N LEU A 136 3.08 1.52 4.90
CA LEU A 136 3.64 2.87 4.94
C LEU A 136 5.11 2.89 4.52
N ARG A 137 5.93 1.99 5.07
CA ARG A 137 7.35 1.84 4.70
C ARG A 137 7.53 1.52 3.22
N GLN A 138 6.73 0.62 2.68
CA GLN A 138 6.78 0.28 1.25
C GLN A 138 6.42 1.49 0.39
N LYS A 139 5.34 2.21 0.72
CA LYS A 139 4.92 3.42 0.00
C LYS A 139 6.00 4.49 0.01
N VAL A 140 6.59 4.77 1.16
CA VAL A 140 7.70 5.73 1.31
C VAL A 140 8.92 5.30 0.50
N ARG A 141 9.26 4.00 0.52
CA ARG A 141 10.38 3.49 -0.28
C ARG A 141 10.14 3.66 -1.79
N SER A 142 8.95 3.33 -2.30
CA SER A 142 8.62 3.55 -3.71
C SER A 142 8.67 5.04 -4.09
N GLN A 143 8.19 5.93 -3.21
CA GLN A 143 8.28 7.38 -3.41
C GLN A 143 9.74 7.87 -3.46
N LEU A 144 10.59 7.40 -2.54
CA LEU A 144 12.01 7.73 -2.52
C LEU A 144 12.75 7.26 -3.77
N ILE A 145 12.42 6.06 -4.28
CA ILE A 145 12.96 5.54 -5.54
C ILE A 145 12.58 6.47 -6.69
N LEU A 146 11.29 6.81 -6.81
CA LEU A 146 10.78 7.71 -7.83
C LEU A 146 11.53 9.05 -7.81
N GLU A 147 11.55 9.74 -6.68
CA GLU A 147 12.20 11.06 -6.55
C GLU A 147 13.69 11.00 -6.91
N LYS A 148 14.43 10.00 -6.42
CA LYS A 148 15.85 9.83 -6.72
C LYS A 148 16.11 9.55 -8.20
N VAL A 149 15.26 8.77 -8.86
CA VAL A 149 15.38 8.48 -10.30
C VAL A 149 15.13 9.75 -11.12
N LEU A 150 14.05 10.47 -10.82
CA LEU A 150 13.70 11.71 -11.53
C LEU A 150 14.77 12.79 -11.38
N THR A 151 15.40 12.88 -10.21
CA THR A 151 16.37 13.93 -9.87
C THR A 151 17.83 13.52 -10.09
N LYS A 152 18.11 12.33 -10.64
CA LYS A 152 19.47 11.77 -10.73
C LYS A 152 20.50 12.68 -11.44
N ASP A 153 20.03 13.50 -12.39
CA ASP A 153 20.87 14.38 -13.21
C ASP A 153 20.86 15.84 -12.70
N ILE A 154 20.14 16.13 -11.62
CA ILE A 154 20.07 17.46 -11.01
C ILE A 154 21.16 17.57 -9.94
N ILE A 155 22.01 18.59 -10.08
CA ILE A 155 23.11 18.88 -9.16
C ILE A 155 22.77 20.13 -8.37
N ILE A 156 22.70 20.00 -7.05
CA ILE A 156 22.48 21.11 -6.11
C ILE A 156 23.82 21.55 -5.54
N ASP A 157 24.00 22.87 -5.40
CA ASP A 157 25.18 23.43 -4.75
C ASP A 157 25.20 23.02 -3.26
N PRO A 158 26.30 22.44 -2.75
CA PRO A 158 26.43 22.13 -1.33
C PRO A 158 26.14 23.33 -0.40
N GLU A 159 26.45 24.55 -0.81
CA GLU A 159 26.17 25.75 -0.02
C GLU A 159 24.66 26.01 0.13
N GLU A 160 23.85 25.70 -0.89
CA GLU A 160 22.39 25.79 -0.82
C GLU A 160 21.80 24.77 0.16
N ILE A 161 22.35 23.57 0.22
CA ILE A 161 21.90 22.52 1.14
C ILE A 161 22.18 22.94 2.59
N VAL A 162 23.38 23.48 2.87
CA VAL A 162 23.75 23.98 4.21
C VAL A 162 22.83 25.13 4.61
N LYS A 163 22.66 26.12 3.71
CA LYS A 163 21.78 27.26 3.95
C LYS A 163 20.34 26.83 4.24
N TYR A 164 19.81 25.88 3.45
CA TYR A 164 18.46 25.37 3.67
C TYR A 164 18.32 24.74 5.06
N TYR A 165 19.30 23.93 5.50
CA TYR A 165 19.28 23.36 6.84
C TYR A 165 19.27 24.45 7.92
N GLU A 166 20.16 25.44 7.81
CA GLU A 166 20.27 26.53 8.78
C GLU A 166 18.99 27.38 8.88
N GLU A 167 18.35 27.66 7.75
CA GLU A 167 17.10 28.44 7.69
C GLU A 167 15.88 27.64 8.15
N ASN A 168 15.94 26.29 8.13
CA ASN A 168 14.80 25.40 8.40
C ASN A 168 15.06 24.37 9.51
N GLN A 169 15.96 24.65 10.45
CA GLN A 169 16.33 23.70 11.52
C GLN A 169 15.12 23.17 12.31
N SER A 170 14.09 24.00 12.48
CA SER A 170 12.86 23.61 13.18
C SER A 170 12.11 22.46 12.49
N LEU A 171 12.22 22.32 11.16
CA LEU A 171 11.60 21.21 10.42
C LEU A 171 12.26 19.85 10.73
N TYR A 172 13.51 19.88 11.21
CA TYR A 172 14.31 18.69 11.52
C TYR A 172 14.41 18.40 13.00
N ASN A 173 13.74 19.20 13.83
CA ASN A 173 13.55 18.92 15.23
C ASN A 173 12.13 18.40 15.46
N ILE A 174 11.96 17.08 15.38
CA ILE A 174 10.65 16.45 15.56
C ILE A 174 10.37 16.35 17.06
N PRO A 175 9.36 17.05 17.59
CA PRO A 175 9.00 16.92 19.00
C PRO A 175 8.34 15.55 19.26
N THR A 176 8.35 15.12 20.52
CA THR A 176 7.56 13.95 20.92
C THR A 176 6.08 14.20 20.62
N THR A 177 5.45 13.24 19.94
CA THR A 177 4.02 13.28 19.62
C THR A 177 3.27 12.21 20.41
N TYR A 178 2.03 12.54 20.80
CA TYR A 178 1.16 11.67 21.58
C TYR A 178 -0.13 11.46 20.81
N LYS A 179 -0.46 10.21 20.47
CA LYS A 179 -1.78 9.87 19.93
C LYS A 179 -2.77 9.88 21.09
N THR A 180 -3.77 10.76 21.03
CA THR A 180 -4.58 11.09 22.20
C THR A 180 -6.07 11.07 21.92
N SER A 181 -6.80 10.70 22.97
CA SER A 181 -8.25 10.79 23.06
C SER A 181 -8.63 11.57 24.33
N ILE A 182 -9.66 12.41 24.28
CA ILE A 182 -10.08 13.27 25.38
C ILE A 182 -11.58 13.16 25.68
N ILE A 183 -11.92 13.29 26.95
CA ILE A 183 -13.29 13.50 27.44
C ILE A 183 -13.28 14.85 28.18
N ILE A 184 -14.17 15.76 27.76
CA ILE A 184 -14.33 17.07 28.40
C ILE A 184 -15.68 17.10 29.10
N VAL A 185 -15.73 17.47 30.38
CA VAL A 185 -16.98 17.57 31.17
C VAL A 185 -17.04 18.88 31.94
N GLU A 186 -18.24 19.25 32.37
CA GLU A 186 -18.51 20.55 32.99
C GLU A 186 -17.87 20.65 34.38
N SER A 187 -17.99 19.60 35.19
CA SER A 187 -17.65 19.64 36.62
C SER A 187 -16.63 18.59 37.04
N LYS A 188 -16.02 18.81 38.20
CA LYS A 188 -15.10 17.85 38.82
C LYS A 188 -15.82 16.56 39.20
N GLU A 189 -17.08 16.68 39.63
CA GLU A 189 -17.94 15.57 40.00
C GLU A 189 -18.20 14.65 38.79
N ASP A 190 -18.50 15.24 37.63
CA ASP A 190 -18.67 14.49 36.38
C ASP A 190 -17.37 13.80 35.98
N ALA A 191 -16.23 14.50 36.07
CA ALA A 191 -14.94 13.93 35.73
C ALA A 191 -14.58 12.75 36.64
N ASN A 192 -14.85 12.85 37.94
CA ASN A 192 -14.67 11.75 38.89
C ASN A 192 -15.59 10.57 38.59
N SER A 193 -16.82 10.82 38.13
CA SER A 193 -17.74 9.76 37.69
C SER A 193 -17.18 9.01 36.48
N VAL A 194 -16.71 9.74 35.46
CA VAL A 194 -16.09 9.15 34.26
C VAL A 194 -14.85 8.33 34.65
N LEU A 195 -13.95 8.86 35.47
CA LEU A 195 -12.77 8.13 35.94
C LEU A 195 -13.12 6.85 36.71
N LYS A 196 -14.20 6.87 37.47
CA LYS A 196 -14.69 5.68 38.17
C LYS A 196 -15.17 4.61 37.19
N GLU A 197 -16.00 5.00 36.21
CA GLU A 197 -16.50 4.08 35.19
C GLU A 197 -15.35 3.50 34.35
N LEU A 198 -14.34 4.30 34.00
CA LEU A 198 -13.13 3.82 33.33
C LEU A 198 -12.34 2.81 34.18
N LYS A 199 -12.22 3.04 35.48
CA LYS A 199 -11.58 2.10 36.42
C LYS A 199 -12.37 0.80 36.57
N ASP A 200 -13.69 0.87 36.45
CA ASP A 200 -14.59 -0.29 36.49
C ASP A 200 -14.61 -1.07 35.15
N GLY A 201 -13.89 -0.59 34.13
CA GLY A 201 -13.66 -1.29 32.86
C GLY A 201 -14.50 -0.79 31.67
N SER A 202 -15.19 0.34 31.81
CA SER A 202 -15.90 0.96 30.68
C SER A 202 -14.93 1.39 29.58
N ASP A 203 -15.38 1.30 28.33
CA ASP A 203 -14.60 1.73 27.18
C ASP A 203 -14.53 3.26 27.07
N PHE A 204 -13.31 3.79 26.85
CA PHE A 204 -13.08 5.23 26.77
C PHE A 204 -13.86 5.87 25.61
N SER A 205 -13.94 5.20 24.46
CA SER A 205 -14.62 5.74 23.28
C SER A 205 -16.13 5.81 23.45
N VAL A 206 -16.72 4.88 24.22
CA VAL A 206 -18.13 4.91 24.59
C VAL A 206 -18.41 6.07 25.52
N LEU A 207 -17.62 6.22 26.59
CA LEU A 207 -17.80 7.33 27.54
C LEU A 207 -17.57 8.70 26.89
N ALA A 208 -16.63 8.79 25.94
CA ALA A 208 -16.43 10.02 25.17
C ALA A 208 -17.68 10.40 24.36
N ARG A 209 -18.31 9.44 23.68
CA ARG A 209 -19.56 9.67 22.93
C ARG A 209 -20.73 10.09 23.81
N GLU A 210 -20.81 9.53 25.01
CA GLU A 210 -21.96 9.73 25.91
C GLU A 210 -21.84 10.97 26.80
N ARG A 211 -20.62 11.29 27.24
CA ARG A 211 -20.38 12.26 28.32
C ARG A 211 -19.58 13.49 27.89
N SER A 212 -18.81 13.41 26.80
CA SER A 212 -17.94 14.53 26.42
C SER A 212 -18.75 15.69 25.87
N LEU A 213 -18.44 16.89 26.35
CA LEU A 213 -18.94 18.17 25.84
C LEU A 213 -18.24 18.60 24.55
N ASP A 214 -17.12 17.98 24.20
CA ASP A 214 -16.46 18.17 22.91
C ASP A 214 -17.12 17.29 21.86
N THR A 215 -18.15 17.83 21.20
CA THR A 215 -18.95 17.11 20.21
C THR A 215 -18.15 16.67 18.98
N THR A 216 -17.06 17.39 18.65
CA THR A 216 -16.20 17.07 17.51
C THR A 216 -15.46 15.76 17.77
N SER A 217 -14.68 15.69 18.86
CA SER A 217 -13.94 14.47 19.18
C SER A 217 -14.84 13.35 19.70
N ALA A 218 -15.93 13.67 20.41
CA ALA A 218 -16.86 12.68 20.96
C ALA A 218 -17.34 11.70 19.88
N SER A 219 -17.74 12.20 18.71
CA SER A 219 -18.20 11.37 17.59
C SER A 219 -17.14 10.36 17.10
N LEU A 220 -15.86 10.71 17.24
CA LEU A 220 -14.69 9.90 16.92
C LEU A 220 -14.20 9.06 18.12
N GLY A 221 -15.02 8.91 19.16
CA GLY A 221 -14.63 8.20 20.37
C GLY A 221 -13.66 8.97 21.28
N GLY A 222 -13.68 10.30 21.21
CA GLY A 222 -12.79 11.20 21.94
C GLY A 222 -11.48 11.48 21.22
N GLY A 223 -11.21 10.87 20.07
CA GLY A 223 -9.93 11.03 19.36
C GLY A 223 -9.68 12.47 18.92
N ILE A 224 -8.56 13.03 19.38
CA ILE A 224 -8.05 14.35 18.93
C ILE A 224 -6.76 14.22 18.10
N GLY A 225 -6.33 12.98 17.84
CA GLY A 225 -5.19 12.66 16.99
C GLY A 225 -3.85 12.82 17.69
N TYR A 226 -2.80 13.07 16.90
CA TYR A 226 -1.47 13.33 17.42
C TYR A 226 -1.35 14.77 17.89
N ILE A 227 -0.86 14.96 19.11
CA ILE A 227 -0.53 16.29 19.64
C ILE A 227 0.93 16.36 20.03
N THR A 228 1.52 17.55 19.94
CA THR A 228 2.85 17.86 20.47
C THR A 228 2.76 18.78 21.67
N THR A 229 3.84 18.83 22.45
CA THR A 229 3.90 19.68 23.64
C THR A 229 4.17 21.16 23.32
N GLU A 230 4.39 21.48 22.05
CA GLU A 230 4.72 22.82 21.55
C GLU A 230 3.60 23.38 20.66
N GLN A 231 2.54 22.61 20.42
CA GLN A 231 1.46 22.95 19.51
C GLN A 231 0.56 24.06 20.08
N GLU A 232 0.49 25.21 19.39
CA GLU A 232 -0.19 26.42 19.92
C GLU A 232 -1.72 26.29 20.01
N ASN A 233 -2.34 25.48 19.16
CA ASN A 233 -3.81 25.31 19.13
C ASN A 233 -4.34 24.27 20.13
N ILE A 234 -3.50 23.72 21.00
CA ILE A 234 -3.89 22.77 22.06
C ILE A 234 -3.74 23.43 23.43
N ASP A 235 -4.73 23.22 24.31
CA ASP A 235 -4.71 23.73 25.67
C ASP A 235 -3.47 23.19 26.43
N LYS A 236 -2.69 24.09 27.05
CA LYS A 236 -1.47 23.74 27.80
C LYS A 236 -1.70 22.74 28.94
N SER A 237 -2.93 22.69 29.48
CA SER A 237 -3.29 21.70 30.50
C SER A 237 -3.29 20.28 29.93
N ILE A 238 -3.73 20.09 28.68
CA ILE A 238 -3.69 18.82 27.96
C ILE A 238 -2.23 18.41 27.72
N GLN A 239 -1.40 19.33 27.21
CA GLN A 239 0.04 19.10 27.00
C GLN A 239 0.75 18.64 28.28
N SER A 240 0.46 19.30 29.40
CA SER A 240 1.02 18.98 30.71
C SER A 240 0.53 17.65 31.28
N ALA A 241 -0.67 17.21 30.90
CA ALA A 241 -1.23 15.93 31.30
C ALA A 241 -0.56 14.78 30.51
N VAL A 242 -0.49 14.88 29.18
CA VAL A 242 0.03 13.79 28.33
C VAL A 242 1.51 13.49 28.58
N GLN A 243 2.33 14.51 28.89
CA GLN A 243 3.75 14.33 29.23
C GLN A 243 3.99 13.41 30.44
N LYS A 244 3.01 13.26 31.32
CA LYS A 244 3.11 12.45 32.54
C LYS A 244 2.65 11.01 32.33
N LEU A 245 2.01 10.73 31.19
CA LEU A 245 1.40 9.45 30.88
C LEU A 245 2.34 8.55 30.09
N LYS A 246 2.16 7.25 30.28
CA LYS A 246 2.72 6.22 29.42
C LYS A 246 1.72 5.81 28.34
N GLU A 247 2.21 5.03 27.39
CA GLU A 247 1.38 4.41 26.39
C GLU A 247 0.24 3.60 27.03
N ASN A 248 -0.97 3.74 26.49
CA ASN A 248 -2.22 3.16 26.98
C ASN A 248 -2.68 3.62 28.38
N GLU A 249 -2.15 4.74 28.89
CA GLU A 249 -2.52 5.30 30.19
C GLU A 249 -3.58 6.41 30.07
N ILE A 250 -4.37 6.59 31.14
CA ILE A 250 -5.41 7.62 31.27
C ILE A 250 -5.00 8.58 32.40
N SER A 251 -5.15 9.89 32.19
CA SER A 251 -4.85 10.90 33.20
C SER A 251 -5.87 10.94 34.33
N ASP A 252 -5.46 11.53 35.45
CA ASP A 252 -6.42 12.16 36.37
C ASP A 252 -7.13 13.34 35.69
N ALA A 253 -8.23 13.79 36.30
CA ALA A 253 -8.96 14.96 35.84
C ALA A 253 -8.13 16.25 36.05
N PHE A 254 -8.03 17.09 35.02
CA PHE A 254 -7.36 18.38 35.07
C PHE A 254 -8.28 19.51 34.62
N VAL A 255 -8.04 20.72 35.10
CA VAL A 255 -8.80 21.92 34.73
C VAL A 255 -8.21 22.53 33.47
N MET A 256 -9.06 22.78 32.47
CA MET A 256 -8.73 23.45 31.22
C MET A 256 -8.83 24.97 31.37
N ASN A 257 -8.30 25.74 30.41
CA ASN A 257 -8.29 27.21 30.50
C ASN A 257 -9.69 27.84 30.53
N ASP A 258 -10.69 27.14 29.99
CA ASP A 258 -12.10 27.56 30.00
C ASP A 258 -12.85 27.16 31.28
N GLY A 259 -12.16 26.53 32.25
CA GLY A 259 -12.71 26.10 33.53
C GLY A 259 -13.36 24.71 33.53
N ARG A 260 -13.48 24.05 32.37
CA ARG A 260 -13.98 22.67 32.26
C ARG A 260 -12.92 21.65 32.68
N TYR A 261 -13.35 20.41 32.81
CA TYR A 261 -12.48 19.30 33.23
C TYR A 261 -12.19 18.36 32.06
N GLY A 262 -10.91 18.11 31.82
CA GLY A 262 -10.41 17.16 30.84
C GLY A 262 -9.91 15.86 31.48
N ILE A 263 -10.14 14.75 30.78
CA ILE A 263 -9.50 13.45 31.02
C ILE A 263 -8.91 13.02 29.69
N VAL A 264 -7.60 12.78 29.64
CA VAL A 264 -6.91 12.38 28.40
C VAL A 264 -6.39 10.96 28.51
N LYS A 265 -6.47 10.22 27.41
CA LYS A 265 -5.83 8.91 27.22
C LYS A 265 -4.73 9.06 26.19
N VAL A 266 -3.56 8.50 26.47
CA VAL A 266 -2.47 8.33 25.50
C VAL A 266 -2.53 6.93 24.95
N GLU A 267 -2.73 6.79 23.65
CA GLU A 267 -2.78 5.49 22.95
C GLU A 267 -1.40 5.06 22.45
N GLU A 268 -0.60 6.02 22.00
CA GLU A 268 0.71 5.80 21.37
C GLU A 268 1.61 7.01 21.69
N ILE A 269 2.90 6.75 21.94
CA ILE A 269 3.92 7.80 22.12
C ILE A 269 4.98 7.59 21.05
N ASN A 270 5.16 8.59 20.19
CA ASN A 270 6.30 8.62 19.27
C ASN A 270 7.33 9.59 19.80
N GLU A 271 8.46 9.05 20.26
CA GLU A 271 9.56 9.83 20.82
C GLU A 271 10.10 10.83 19.79
N GLY A 272 10.31 12.06 20.25
CA GLY A 272 10.90 13.11 19.44
C GLY A 272 12.31 12.76 18.99
N LYS A 273 12.66 13.22 17.79
CA LYS A 273 13.99 13.00 17.21
C LYS A 273 14.47 14.28 16.53
N SER A 274 15.63 14.75 16.94
CA SER A 274 16.33 15.83 16.26
C SER A 274 17.32 15.23 15.27
N PHE A 275 17.31 15.72 14.04
CA PHE A 275 18.22 15.29 13.00
C PHE A 275 19.32 16.32 12.75
N THR A 276 20.56 15.84 12.70
CA THR A 276 21.71 16.66 12.33
C THR A 276 21.72 16.92 10.83
N TYR A 277 22.47 17.93 10.39
CA TYR A 277 22.72 18.17 8.97
C TYR A 277 23.13 16.89 8.23
N GLU A 278 24.01 16.07 8.80
CA GLU A 278 24.47 14.84 8.17
C GLU A 278 23.36 13.81 7.97
N ASP A 279 22.37 13.78 8.87
CA ASP A 279 21.22 12.89 8.78
C ASP A 279 20.26 13.33 7.67
N VAL A 280 20.05 14.64 7.50
CA VAL A 280 19.04 15.17 6.58
C VAL A 280 19.58 15.72 5.26
N LYS A 281 20.90 15.83 5.08
CA LYS A 281 21.48 16.41 3.84
C LYS A 281 20.97 15.74 2.57
N GLY A 282 20.77 14.41 2.59
CA GLY A 282 20.25 13.66 1.45
C GLY A 282 18.77 13.93 1.18
N HIS A 283 17.98 14.14 2.24
CA HIS A 283 16.59 14.58 2.12
C HIS A 283 16.52 16.00 1.55
N ILE A 284 17.29 16.95 2.11
CA ILE A 284 17.34 18.35 1.66
C ILE A 284 17.76 18.43 0.20
N GLN A 285 18.85 17.75 -0.16
CA GLN A 285 19.32 17.72 -1.54
C GLN A 285 18.21 17.24 -2.49
N ARG A 286 17.49 16.18 -2.11
CA ARG A 286 16.40 15.63 -2.92
C ARG A 286 15.22 16.60 -3.00
N ALA A 287 14.82 17.23 -1.90
CA ALA A 287 13.76 18.22 -1.88
C ALA A 287 14.09 19.41 -2.81
N LEU A 288 15.30 19.96 -2.70
CA LEU A 288 15.78 21.03 -3.58
C LEU A 288 15.86 20.58 -5.05
N SER A 289 16.33 19.35 -5.31
CA SER A 289 16.33 18.80 -6.67
C SER A 289 14.92 18.64 -7.24
N MET A 290 13.95 18.24 -6.43
CA MET A 290 12.55 18.14 -6.84
C MET A 290 11.94 19.51 -7.15
N GLU A 291 12.31 20.57 -6.42
CA GLU A 291 11.88 21.95 -6.72
C GLU A 291 12.44 22.46 -8.05
N GLN A 292 13.65 22.03 -8.43
CA GLN A 292 14.27 22.39 -9.70
C GLN A 292 13.86 21.48 -10.86
N LEU A 293 13.16 20.37 -10.59
CA LEU A 293 12.74 19.41 -11.60
C LEU A 293 11.71 20.07 -12.55
N PRO A 294 11.98 20.10 -13.88
CA PRO A 294 11.01 20.64 -14.82
C PRO A 294 9.72 19.80 -14.78
N ALA A 295 8.56 20.47 -14.76
CA ALA A 295 7.25 19.79 -14.71
C ALA A 295 6.98 18.82 -15.89
N SER A 296 7.77 18.91 -16.96
CA SER A 296 7.73 17.98 -18.09
C SER A 296 8.41 16.65 -17.83
N ILE A 297 9.23 16.53 -16.78
CA ILE A 297 9.92 15.28 -16.42
C ILE A 297 8.98 14.46 -15.55
N THR A 298 8.47 13.37 -16.12
CA THR A 298 7.57 12.43 -15.46
C THR A 298 8.12 11.01 -15.59
N PRO A 299 7.60 10.02 -14.84
CA PRO A 299 8.04 8.62 -14.97
C PRO A 299 7.92 8.07 -16.40
N GLU A 300 6.95 8.56 -17.17
CA GLU A 300 6.72 8.20 -18.58
C GLU A 300 7.92 8.54 -19.48
N ALA A 301 8.70 9.57 -19.14
CA ALA A 301 9.92 9.92 -19.88
C ALA A 301 10.95 8.77 -19.91
N PHE A 302 10.90 7.87 -18.93
CA PHE A 302 11.79 6.72 -18.81
C PHE A 302 11.24 5.47 -19.51
N TRP A 303 9.96 5.43 -19.90
CA TRP A 303 9.35 4.23 -20.48
C TRP A 303 10.09 3.73 -21.72
N LYS A 304 10.55 4.65 -22.58
CA LYS A 304 11.32 4.33 -23.78
C LYS A 304 12.68 3.72 -23.46
N GLU A 305 13.38 4.24 -22.45
CA GLU A 305 14.68 3.75 -22.03
C GLU A 305 14.58 2.31 -21.49
N PHE A 306 13.51 2.02 -20.74
CA PHE A 306 13.27 0.72 -20.12
C PHE A 306 12.36 -0.20 -20.93
N ASN A 307 12.09 0.14 -22.21
CA ASN A 307 11.28 -0.64 -23.14
C ASN A 307 9.90 -1.03 -22.57
N ALA A 308 9.26 -0.12 -21.84
CA ALA A 308 7.94 -0.34 -21.26
C ALA A 308 6.87 -0.43 -22.36
N SER A 309 6.05 -1.47 -22.27
CA SER A 309 4.87 -1.68 -23.12
C SER A 309 3.67 -1.88 -22.22
N TRP A 310 2.51 -1.36 -22.61
CA TRP A 310 1.29 -1.47 -21.82
C TRP A 310 0.08 -1.71 -22.71
N PHE A 311 -1.04 -2.12 -22.11
CA PHE A 311 -2.23 -2.56 -22.84
C PHE A 311 -2.85 -1.46 -23.72
N TYR A 312 -2.72 -0.19 -23.32
CA TYR A 312 -3.38 0.95 -23.98
C TYR A 312 -2.56 1.57 -25.13
N GLY A 313 -1.40 1.01 -25.49
CA GLY A 313 -0.61 1.46 -26.65
C GLY A 313 0.89 1.44 -26.41
N GLU A 314 1.66 2.12 -27.26
CA GLU A 314 3.10 2.32 -27.05
C GLU A 314 3.37 3.54 -26.17
N ALA A 315 4.50 3.52 -25.47
CA ALA A 315 5.03 4.66 -24.73
C ALA A 315 5.35 5.80 -25.70
N SER A 316 4.54 6.86 -25.71
CA SER A 316 4.78 8.07 -26.52
C SER A 316 5.76 9.02 -25.86
#